data_AF-A0AA42B3X7-F1
#
_entry.id   AF-A0AA42B3X7-F1
#
_cell.length_a   1.000
_cell.length_b   1.000
_cell.length_c   1.000
_cell.angle_alpha   90.00
_cell.angle_beta   90.00
_cell.angle_gamma   90.00
#
_symmetry.space_group_name_H-M   'P 1'
#
loop_
_entity.id
_entity.type
_entity.pdbx_description
1 polymer ?
#
loop_
_entity_poly.entity_id
_entity_poly.type
_entity_poly.pdbx_seq_one_letter_code
_entity_poly.pdbx_strand_id
1 'polypeptide(L)'
;MADSFSFETKESKTEDLKSVSESLRTLAEEREKDIELEKLKVKSAMEKGNAKQIRIHARNMVRMRHEVKNYGQVSYHLDSMVDYFDKEPEQSKAFSSIPAIVESIDSSLTSGNTKNMLKTMDQIEKKYFDEEIVAKFASSSATESTPIAISEDAEISALVQKLADEYNLKAAVEFEPSRKPAPLAEDKEEVKKADEGDVGVKSKSCFNIFSCWCH
;
A
#
# COMPACT_ATOMS: atom_id res chain seq x y z
N MET A 1 -28.39 33.75 -14.70
CA MET A 1 -27.08 33.72 -15.36
C MET A 1 -25.92 33.68 -14.36
N ALA A 2 -26.00 34.33 -13.19
CA ALA A 2 -24.99 34.15 -12.13
C ALA A 2 -25.04 32.76 -11.48
N ASP A 3 -26.24 32.24 -11.16
CA ASP A 3 -26.39 30.94 -10.48
C ASP A 3 -25.88 29.75 -11.30
N SER A 4 -25.98 29.81 -12.63
CA SER A 4 -25.50 28.76 -13.54
C SER A 4 -23.96 28.65 -13.56
N PHE A 5 -23.24 29.77 -13.53
CA PHE A 5 -21.76 29.78 -13.52
C PHE A 5 -21.19 29.33 -12.15
N SER A 6 -21.88 29.68 -11.06
CA SER A 6 -21.52 29.22 -9.72
C SER A 6 -21.78 27.73 -9.51
N PHE A 7 -22.75 27.14 -10.23
CA PHE A 7 -23.01 25.70 -10.20
C PHE A 7 -21.92 24.90 -10.94
N GLU A 8 -21.49 25.36 -12.12
CA GLU A 8 -20.46 24.70 -12.95
C GLU A 8 -19.08 24.66 -12.25
N THR A 9 -18.73 25.72 -11.50
CA THR A 9 -17.50 25.76 -10.69
C THR A 9 -17.60 24.88 -9.44
N LYS A 10 -18.82 24.53 -9.01
CA LYS A 10 -19.01 23.65 -7.85
C LYS A 10 -18.78 22.19 -8.25
N GLU A 11 -19.42 21.79 -9.35
CA GLU A 11 -19.30 20.45 -9.95
C GLU A 11 -17.83 20.12 -10.28
N SER A 12 -17.08 21.07 -10.84
CA SER A 12 -15.67 20.84 -11.17
C SER A 12 -14.79 20.50 -9.95
N LYS A 13 -15.06 21.07 -8.77
CA LYS A 13 -14.24 20.86 -7.57
C LYS A 13 -14.54 19.53 -6.89
N THR A 14 -15.81 19.12 -6.86
CA THR A 14 -16.18 17.82 -6.31
C THR A 14 -15.74 16.68 -7.24
N GLU A 15 -15.72 16.93 -8.55
CA GLU A 15 -15.12 16.01 -9.54
C GLU A 15 -13.63 15.75 -9.29
N ASP A 16 -12.84 16.78 -8.92
CA ASP A 16 -11.42 16.61 -8.59
C ASP A 16 -11.23 15.66 -7.39
N LEU A 17 -12.01 15.84 -6.30
CA LEU A 17 -11.98 14.93 -5.14
C LEU A 17 -12.38 13.51 -5.50
N LYS A 18 -13.42 13.37 -6.32
CA LYS A 18 -13.90 12.07 -6.79
C LYS A 18 -12.84 11.34 -7.61
N SER A 19 -12.15 12.05 -8.50
CA SER A 19 -11.05 11.50 -9.30
C SER A 19 -9.91 10.95 -8.42
N VAL A 20 -9.53 11.67 -7.35
CA VAL A 20 -8.54 11.19 -6.38
C VAL A 20 -9.03 9.95 -5.66
N SER A 21 -10.29 9.92 -5.21
CA SER A 21 -10.89 8.74 -4.57
C SER A 21 -10.89 7.52 -5.50
N GLU A 22 -11.30 7.69 -6.76
CA GLU A 22 -11.30 6.60 -7.74
C GLU A 22 -9.88 6.09 -8.04
N SER A 23 -8.90 7.00 -8.13
CA SER A 23 -7.49 6.66 -8.28
C SER A 23 -6.99 5.84 -7.09
N LEU A 24 -7.36 6.22 -5.87
CA LEU A 24 -7.03 5.49 -4.65
C LEU A 24 -7.66 4.10 -4.61
N ARG A 25 -8.93 3.97 -5.01
CA ARG A 25 -9.61 2.68 -5.11
C ARG A 25 -8.93 1.78 -6.14
N THR A 26 -8.55 2.32 -7.29
CA THR A 26 -7.83 1.59 -8.33
C THR A 26 -6.47 1.09 -7.81
N LEU A 27 -5.72 1.93 -7.10
CA LEU A 27 -4.47 1.53 -6.46
C LEU A 27 -4.69 0.41 -5.42
N ALA A 28 -5.78 0.48 -4.64
CA ALA A 28 -6.13 -0.59 -3.70
C ALA A 28 -6.39 -1.92 -4.45
N GLU A 29 -7.18 -1.89 -5.52
CA GLU A 29 -7.46 -3.08 -6.35
C GLU A 29 -6.20 -3.64 -7.04
N GLU A 30 -5.29 -2.79 -7.49
CA GLU A 30 -3.99 -3.22 -8.01
C GLU A 30 -3.16 -3.95 -6.96
N ARG A 31 -3.12 -3.42 -5.73
CA ARG A 31 -2.42 -4.09 -4.62
C ARG A 31 -3.10 -5.38 -4.19
N GLU A 32 -4.42 -5.51 -4.32
CA GLU A 32 -5.11 -6.78 -4.10
C GLU A 32 -4.69 -7.84 -5.13
N LYS A 33 -4.54 -7.48 -6.41
CA LYS A 33 -4.00 -8.39 -7.43
C LYS A 33 -2.57 -8.83 -7.12
N ASP A 34 -1.72 -7.90 -6.66
CA ASP A 34 -0.36 -8.23 -6.22
C ASP A 34 -0.34 -9.17 -5.00
N ILE A 35 -1.30 -9.04 -4.09
CA ILE A 35 -1.48 -9.96 -2.94
C ILE A 35 -1.82 -11.37 -3.43
N GLU A 36 -2.67 -11.52 -4.44
CA GLU A 36 -2.97 -12.84 -5.03
C GLU A 36 -1.73 -13.50 -5.64
N LEU A 37 -0.90 -12.72 -6.34
CA LEU A 37 0.38 -13.21 -6.87
C LEU A 37 1.33 -13.66 -5.76
N GLU A 38 1.41 -12.92 -4.66
CA GLU A 38 2.26 -13.28 -3.52
C GLU A 38 1.70 -14.49 -2.76
N LYS A 39 0.37 -14.65 -2.69
CA LYS A 39 -0.31 -15.83 -2.14
C LYS A 39 0.09 -17.11 -2.87
N LEU A 40 0.19 -17.06 -4.21
CA LEU A 40 0.69 -18.18 -5.02
C LEU A 40 2.16 -18.51 -4.72
N LYS A 41 2.99 -17.50 -4.45
CA LYS A 41 4.40 -17.73 -4.05
C LYS A 41 4.50 -18.35 -2.66
N VAL A 42 3.66 -17.92 -1.70
CA VAL A 42 3.56 -18.58 -0.39
C VAL A 42 3.16 -20.04 -0.55
N LYS A 43 2.15 -20.33 -1.39
CA LYS A 43 1.73 -21.71 -1.68
C LYS A 43 2.89 -22.55 -2.23
N SER A 44 3.62 -22.05 -3.24
CA SER A 44 4.78 -22.77 -3.79
C SER A 44 5.89 -22.97 -2.75
N ALA A 45 6.10 -22.00 -1.85
CA ALA A 45 7.06 -22.11 -0.76
C ALA A 45 6.64 -23.13 0.32
N MET A 46 5.33 -23.25 0.58
CA MET A 46 4.74 -24.26 1.48
C MET A 46 4.92 -25.66 0.93
N GLU A 47 4.64 -25.89 -0.36
CA GLU A 47 4.83 -27.18 -1.02
C GLU A 47 6.29 -27.65 -0.96
N LYS A 48 7.23 -26.70 -1.03
CA LYS A 48 8.68 -26.96 -0.93
C LYS A 48 9.20 -27.03 0.52
N GLY A 49 8.38 -26.72 1.53
CA GLY A 49 8.78 -26.70 2.94
C GLY A 49 9.82 -25.63 3.28
N ASN A 50 9.93 -24.54 2.51
CA ASN A 50 10.95 -23.51 2.74
C ASN A 50 10.44 -22.42 3.70
N ALA A 51 10.61 -22.62 5.00
CA ALA A 51 10.16 -21.70 6.05
C ALA A 51 10.65 -20.25 5.88
N LYS A 52 11.88 -20.05 5.37
CA LYS A 52 12.43 -18.70 5.15
C LYS A 52 11.66 -17.97 4.04
N GLN A 53 11.37 -18.65 2.93
CA GLN A 53 10.61 -18.07 1.82
C GLN A 53 9.16 -17.80 2.19
N ILE A 54 8.53 -18.72 2.95
CA ILE A 54 7.18 -18.53 3.49
C ILE A 54 7.12 -17.23 4.31
N ARG A 55 8.06 -17.02 5.23
CA ARG A 55 8.08 -15.82 6.06
C ARG A 55 8.30 -14.54 5.26
N ILE A 56 9.19 -14.56 4.26
CA ILE A 56 9.46 -13.37 3.42
C ILE A 56 8.22 -12.98 2.63
N HIS A 57 7.58 -13.93 1.96
CA HIS A 57 6.38 -13.68 1.16
C HIS A 57 5.17 -13.30 2.04
N ALA A 58 4.99 -13.97 3.18
CA ALA A 58 3.94 -13.63 4.14
C ALA A 58 4.11 -12.22 4.72
N ARG A 59 5.34 -11.77 5.02
CA ARG A 59 5.62 -10.38 5.43
C ARG A 59 5.20 -9.39 4.35
N ASN A 60 5.55 -9.67 3.10
CA ASN A 60 5.16 -8.81 1.98
C ASN A 60 3.63 -8.72 1.87
N MET A 61 2.92 -9.85 2.01
CA MET A 61 1.46 -9.88 2.00
C MET A 61 0.88 -9.03 3.13
N VAL A 62 1.38 -9.15 4.37
CA VAL A 62 0.91 -8.33 5.50
C VAL A 62 1.07 -6.85 5.20
N ARG A 63 2.25 -6.42 4.72
CA ARG A 63 2.48 -5.03 4.31
C ARG A 63 1.48 -4.57 3.26
N MET A 64 1.28 -5.35 2.19
CA MET A 64 0.36 -5.01 1.11
C MET A 64 -1.10 -4.94 1.59
N ARG A 65 -1.54 -5.85 2.49
CA ARG A 65 -2.89 -5.78 3.08
C ARG A 65 -3.10 -4.51 3.89
N HIS A 66 -2.07 -4.04 4.61
CA HIS A 66 -2.15 -2.75 5.30
C HIS A 66 -2.22 -1.59 4.31
N GLU A 67 -1.47 -1.64 3.21
CA GLU A 67 -1.54 -0.63 2.14
C GLU A 67 -2.95 -0.56 1.53
N VAL A 68 -3.54 -1.70 1.14
CA VAL A 68 -4.91 -1.78 0.63
C VAL A 68 -5.91 -1.17 1.60
N LYS A 69 -5.84 -1.57 2.88
CA LYS A 69 -6.72 -1.02 3.92
C LYS A 69 -6.59 0.50 4.03
N ASN A 70 -5.37 1.01 4.06
CA ASN A 70 -5.13 2.44 4.23
C ASN A 70 -5.59 3.25 3.01
N TYR A 71 -5.39 2.74 1.78
CA TYR A 71 -5.93 3.36 0.56
C TYR A 71 -7.46 3.37 0.58
N GLY A 72 -8.08 2.23 0.92
CA GLY A 72 -9.54 2.11 1.02
C GLY A 72 -10.14 3.05 2.07
N GLN A 73 -9.48 3.23 3.21
CA GLN A 73 -9.91 4.19 4.23
C GLN A 73 -9.93 5.62 3.67
N VAL A 74 -8.83 6.09 3.09
CA VAL A 74 -8.78 7.47 2.59
C VAL A 74 -9.75 7.67 1.42
N SER A 75 -9.90 6.71 0.51
CA SER A 75 -10.93 6.75 -0.55
C SER A 75 -12.34 6.88 0.04
N TYR A 76 -12.69 6.05 1.02
CA TYR A 76 -13.99 6.13 1.68
C TYR A 76 -14.26 7.48 2.35
N HIS A 77 -13.25 8.04 3.01
CA HIS A 77 -13.35 9.36 3.63
C HIS A 77 -13.55 10.46 2.57
N LEU A 78 -12.88 10.37 1.42
CA LEU A 78 -13.08 11.31 0.31
C LEU A 78 -14.46 11.18 -0.32
N ASP A 79 -14.96 9.97 -0.54
CA ASP A 79 -16.32 9.75 -1.05
C ASP A 79 -17.37 10.36 -0.11
N SER A 80 -17.17 10.20 1.21
CA SER A 80 -18.04 10.82 2.23
C SER A 80 -18.00 12.35 2.18
N MET A 81 -16.85 12.94 1.87
CA MET A 81 -16.71 14.38 1.67
C MET A 81 -17.41 14.86 0.39
N VAL A 82 -17.29 14.12 -0.71
CA VAL A 82 -18.00 14.39 -1.97
C VAL A 82 -19.51 14.39 -1.72
N ASP A 83 -20.04 13.33 -1.08
CA ASP A 83 -21.45 13.20 -0.72
C ASP A 83 -21.98 14.36 0.15
N TYR A 84 -21.12 14.95 0.99
CA TYR A 84 -21.46 16.09 1.82
C TYR A 84 -21.47 17.40 1.04
N PHE A 85 -20.44 17.64 0.21
CA PHE A 85 -20.37 18.84 -0.62
C PHE A 85 -21.44 18.88 -1.71
N ASP A 86 -21.85 17.72 -2.23
CA ASP A 86 -22.98 17.62 -3.18
C ASP A 86 -24.32 18.01 -2.53
N LYS A 87 -24.48 17.73 -1.23
CA LYS A 87 -25.70 18.06 -0.47
C LYS A 87 -25.70 19.50 0.05
N GLU A 88 -24.56 20.02 0.48
CA GLU A 88 -24.44 21.35 1.11
C GLU A 88 -23.31 22.20 0.50
N PRO A 89 -23.36 22.55 -0.81
CA PRO A 89 -22.25 23.19 -1.50
C PRO A 89 -21.98 24.65 -1.06
N GLU A 90 -22.98 25.35 -0.50
CA GLU A 90 -22.88 26.77 -0.13
C GLU A 90 -22.59 27.03 1.36
N GLN A 91 -22.67 26.00 2.20
CA GLN A 91 -22.69 26.18 3.66
C GLN A 91 -21.31 26.06 4.33
N SER A 92 -20.24 25.68 3.61
CA SER A 92 -18.94 25.48 4.24
C SER A 92 -17.82 26.34 3.64
N LYS A 93 -17.07 27.03 4.50
CA LYS A 93 -15.76 27.62 4.14
C LYS A 93 -14.81 26.55 3.57
N ALA A 94 -15.01 25.29 3.95
CA ALA A 94 -14.28 24.13 3.46
C ALA A 94 -14.42 23.92 1.94
N PHE A 95 -15.54 24.31 1.33
CA PHE A 95 -15.74 24.18 -0.12
C PHE A 95 -14.68 24.95 -0.94
N SER A 96 -14.28 26.12 -0.45
CA SER A 96 -13.20 26.90 -1.09
C SER A 96 -11.82 26.23 -0.98
N SER A 97 -11.66 25.33 0.00
CA SER A 97 -10.40 24.67 0.33
C SER A 97 -10.22 23.31 -0.35
N ILE A 98 -11.22 22.82 -1.09
CA ILE A 98 -11.17 21.55 -1.82
C ILE A 98 -9.90 21.41 -2.70
N PRO A 99 -9.49 22.42 -3.49
CA PRO A 99 -8.28 22.30 -4.30
C PRO A 99 -7.01 22.08 -3.47
N ALA A 100 -6.91 22.72 -2.30
CA ALA A 100 -5.78 22.54 -1.39
C ALA A 100 -5.79 21.17 -0.70
N ILE A 101 -6.99 20.63 -0.43
CA ILE A 101 -7.17 19.28 0.09
C ILE A 101 -6.67 18.26 -0.93
N VAL A 102 -7.14 18.35 -2.18
CA VAL A 102 -6.72 17.49 -3.31
C VAL A 102 -5.20 17.51 -3.47
N GLU A 103 -4.59 18.70 -3.54
CA GLU A 103 -3.15 18.84 -3.69
C GLU A 103 -2.37 18.21 -2.53
N SER A 104 -2.85 18.36 -1.29
CA SER A 104 -2.20 17.76 -0.12
C SER A 104 -2.24 16.23 -0.13
N ILE A 105 -3.32 15.65 -0.65
CA ILE A 105 -3.46 14.21 -0.79
C ILE A 105 -2.58 13.70 -1.93
N ASP A 106 -2.61 14.34 -3.09
CA ASP A 106 -1.76 13.98 -4.24
C ASP A 106 -0.27 14.05 -3.91
N SER A 107 0.15 15.09 -3.18
CA SER A 107 1.52 15.21 -2.67
C SER A 107 1.88 14.04 -1.75
N SER A 108 0.95 13.65 -0.86
CA SER A 108 1.15 12.51 0.04
C SER A 108 1.20 11.17 -0.71
N LEU A 109 0.45 11.02 -1.80
CA LEU A 109 0.45 9.84 -2.67
C LEU A 109 1.78 9.68 -3.40
N THR A 110 2.32 10.77 -3.92
CA THR A 110 3.61 10.79 -4.63
C THR A 110 4.77 10.34 -3.73
N SER A 111 4.67 10.59 -2.41
CA SER A 111 5.67 10.14 -1.43
C SER A 111 5.70 8.63 -1.20
N GLY A 112 4.70 7.88 -1.71
CA GLY A 112 4.60 6.43 -1.57
C GLY A 112 4.40 5.93 -0.13
N ASN A 113 4.14 6.83 0.81
CA ASN A 113 3.96 6.49 2.21
C ASN A 113 2.49 6.57 2.59
N THR A 114 1.80 5.43 2.52
CA THR A 114 0.37 5.31 2.84
C THR A 114 0.03 5.72 4.28
N LYS A 115 1.00 5.67 5.21
CA LYS A 115 0.80 6.16 6.59
C LYS A 115 0.80 7.69 6.67
N ASN A 116 1.54 8.36 5.79
CA ASN A 116 1.51 9.82 5.72
C ASN A 116 0.20 10.31 5.14
N MET A 117 -0.35 9.60 4.16
CA MET A 117 -1.67 9.90 3.59
C MET A 117 -2.78 9.87 4.64
N LEU A 118 -2.84 8.83 5.50
CA LEU A 118 -3.78 8.78 6.62
C LEU A 118 -3.63 10.00 7.56
N LYS A 119 -2.39 10.38 7.89
CA LYS A 119 -2.14 11.56 8.72
C LYS A 119 -2.57 12.86 8.04
N THR A 120 -2.35 12.98 6.73
CA THR A 120 -2.81 14.13 5.95
C THR A 120 -4.33 14.21 5.99
N MET A 121 -5.02 13.07 5.85
CA MET A 121 -6.49 12.98 5.98
C MET A 121 -6.97 13.45 7.36
N ASP A 122 -6.37 12.97 8.44
CA ASP A 122 -6.69 13.41 9.81
C ASP A 122 -6.47 14.92 10.00
N GLN A 123 -5.46 15.49 9.34
CA GLN A 123 -5.17 16.92 9.38
C GLN A 123 -6.17 17.73 8.57
N ILE A 124 -6.61 17.22 7.42
CA ILE A 124 -7.67 17.83 6.61
C ILE A 124 -8.94 17.91 7.43
N GLU A 125 -9.35 16.80 8.04
CA GLU A 125 -10.54 16.74 8.90
C GLU A 125 -10.49 17.79 10.00
N LYS A 126 -9.37 17.87 10.75
CA LYS A 126 -9.20 18.86 11.82
C LYS A 126 -9.12 20.32 11.36
N LYS A 127 -8.59 20.57 10.16
CA LYS A 127 -8.37 21.94 9.67
C LYS A 127 -9.59 22.52 8.98
N TYR A 128 -10.35 21.69 8.27
CA TYR A 128 -11.40 22.14 7.36
C TYR A 128 -12.80 21.80 7.85
N PHE A 129 -12.95 20.85 8.77
CA PHE A 129 -14.25 20.38 9.23
C PHE A 129 -14.40 20.56 10.74
N ASP A 130 -15.58 21.03 11.16
CA ASP A 130 -15.93 21.07 12.57
C ASP A 130 -16.20 19.64 13.09
N GLU A 131 -16.00 19.41 14.39
CA GLU A 131 -16.14 18.08 15.01
C GLU A 131 -17.53 17.44 14.75
N GLU A 132 -18.58 18.26 14.64
CA GLU A 132 -19.93 17.80 14.31
C GLU A 132 -20.06 17.28 12.87
N ILE A 133 -19.34 17.87 11.91
CA ILE A 133 -19.31 17.43 10.52
C ILE A 133 -18.44 16.18 10.39
N VAL A 134 -17.31 16.13 11.09
CA VAL A 134 -16.47 14.93 11.16
C VAL A 134 -17.23 13.75 11.77
N ALA A 135 -18.06 13.99 12.80
CA ALA A 135 -18.93 12.95 13.36
C ALA A 135 -19.93 12.37 12.36
N LYS A 136 -20.39 13.17 11.38
CA LYS A 136 -21.24 12.69 10.28
C LYS A 136 -20.48 11.73 9.36
N PHE A 137 -19.19 11.95 9.12
CA PHE A 137 -18.31 11.04 8.36
C PHE A 137 -17.89 9.80 9.16
N ALA A 138 -17.68 9.96 10.48
CA ALA A 138 -17.16 8.90 11.34
C ALA A 138 -18.19 7.81 11.66
N SER A 139 -19.49 8.12 11.65
CA SER A 139 -20.52 7.09 11.92
C SER A 139 -20.58 6.00 10.86
N SER A 140 -20.05 6.27 9.67
CA SER A 140 -20.12 5.40 8.51
C SER A 140 -18.78 4.72 8.19
N SER A 141 -17.66 5.22 8.73
CA SER A 141 -16.36 4.56 8.77
C SER A 141 -16.19 3.84 10.11
N ALA A 142 -16.68 2.60 10.21
CA ALA A 142 -16.28 1.72 11.31
C ALA A 142 -14.77 1.45 11.19
N THR A 143 -13.97 2.31 11.81
CA THR A 143 -12.52 2.16 11.91
C THR A 143 -12.25 0.93 12.78
N GLU A 144 -12.20 -0.24 12.15
CA GLU A 144 -11.52 -1.40 12.73
C GLU A 144 -10.06 -1.02 12.91
N SER A 145 -9.76 -0.36 14.03
CA SER A 145 -8.42 -0.08 14.48
C SER A 145 -7.79 -1.44 14.78
N THR A 146 -7.10 -2.00 13.78
CA THR A 146 -6.24 -3.16 13.99
C THR A 146 -5.27 -2.76 15.11
N PRO A 147 -5.31 -3.42 16.28
CA PRO A 147 -4.58 -2.97 17.43
C PRO A 147 -3.09 -2.90 17.09
N ILE A 148 -2.50 -1.72 17.28
CA ILE A 148 -1.08 -1.41 17.08
C ILE A 148 -0.15 -2.37 17.87
N ALA A 149 -0.72 -3.14 18.81
CA ALA A 149 -0.04 -4.07 19.70
C ALA A 149 0.18 -5.49 19.15
N ILE A 150 -0.32 -5.85 17.96
CA ILE A 150 0.03 -7.14 17.36
C ILE A 150 1.42 -6.99 16.72
N SER A 151 2.40 -7.71 17.25
CA SER A 151 3.73 -7.80 16.63
C SER A 151 3.58 -8.27 15.18
N GLU A 152 4.35 -7.68 14.26
CA GLU A 152 4.38 -8.07 12.84
C GLU A 152 4.56 -9.59 12.69
N ASP A 153 5.38 -10.20 13.53
CA ASP A 153 5.62 -11.65 13.52
C ASP A 153 4.36 -12.47 13.90
N ALA A 154 3.51 -11.95 14.79
CA ALA A 154 2.24 -12.61 15.14
C ALA A 154 1.23 -12.52 13.99
N GLU A 155 1.18 -11.39 13.28
CA GLU A 155 0.32 -11.22 12.11
C GLU A 155 0.79 -12.10 10.94
N ILE A 156 2.11 -12.20 10.73
CA ILE A 156 2.71 -13.12 9.75
C ILE A 156 2.34 -14.57 10.07
N SER A 157 2.55 -15.03 11.31
CA SER A 157 2.22 -16.40 11.71
C SER A 157 0.73 -16.71 11.57
N ALA A 158 -0.14 -15.78 11.95
CA ALA A 158 -1.59 -15.93 11.77
C ALA A 158 -1.97 -16.01 10.28
N LEU A 159 -1.33 -15.22 9.42
CA LEU A 159 -1.56 -15.27 7.97
C LEU A 159 -1.07 -16.59 7.36
N VAL A 160 0.10 -17.07 7.76
CA VAL A 160 0.64 -18.36 7.32
C VAL A 160 -0.27 -19.51 7.74
N GLN A 161 -0.79 -19.50 8.97
CA GLN A 161 -1.72 -20.52 9.44
C GLN A 161 -3.01 -20.52 8.61
N LYS A 162 -3.62 -19.35 8.38
CA LYS A 162 -4.82 -19.22 7.54
C LYS A 162 -4.60 -19.77 6.13
N LEU A 163 -3.46 -19.45 5.51
CA LEU A 163 -3.12 -19.95 4.17
C LEU A 163 -2.89 -21.46 4.17
N ALA A 164 -2.25 -22.00 5.19
CA ALA A 164 -2.06 -23.44 5.32
C ALA A 164 -3.40 -24.19 5.46
N ASP A 165 -4.32 -23.64 6.25
CA ASP A 165 -5.68 -24.16 6.41
C ASP A 165 -6.45 -24.11 5.07
N GLU A 166 -6.40 -22.99 4.35
CA GLU A 166 -7.02 -22.84 3.03
C GLU A 166 -6.49 -23.84 1.99
N TYR A 167 -5.20 -24.15 2.03
CA TYR A 167 -4.58 -25.08 1.08
C TYR A 167 -4.60 -26.55 1.55
N ASN A 168 -5.15 -26.86 2.73
CA ASN A 168 -5.05 -28.18 3.36
C ASN A 168 -3.61 -28.74 3.41
N LEU A 169 -2.61 -27.85 3.35
CA LEU A 169 -1.21 -28.18 3.50
C LEU A 169 -0.91 -28.04 4.98
N LYS A 170 -0.64 -29.13 5.70
CA LYS A 170 -0.28 -29.05 7.12
C LYS A 170 0.87 -28.05 7.29
N ALA A 171 0.62 -26.94 7.98
CA ALA A 171 1.62 -25.96 8.37
C ALA A 171 2.68 -26.65 9.24
N ALA A 172 3.74 -27.18 8.64
CA ALA A 172 4.96 -27.54 9.35
C ALA A 172 5.78 -26.27 9.56
N VAL A 173 5.23 -25.27 10.24
CA VAL A 173 5.92 -24.01 10.53
C VAL A 173 5.77 -23.71 12.01
N GLU A 174 6.61 -24.33 12.82
CA GLU A 174 6.83 -23.94 14.20
C GLU A 174 7.75 -22.72 14.20
N PHE A 175 7.17 -21.56 14.45
CA PHE A 175 7.89 -20.29 14.47
C PHE A 175 8.48 -20.08 15.87
N GLU A 176 9.66 -20.68 16.13
CA GLU A 176 10.42 -20.44 17.36
C GLU A 176 10.78 -18.94 17.45
N PRO A 177 10.37 -18.21 18.50
CA PRO A 177 10.79 -16.83 18.70
C PRO A 177 12.30 -16.82 18.94
N SER A 178 13.03 -16.11 18.08
CA SER A 178 14.48 -16.01 18.12
C SER A 178 14.97 -15.67 19.54
N ARG A 179 15.65 -16.63 20.19
CA ARG A 179 16.48 -16.34 21.36
C ARG A 179 17.55 -15.34 20.94
N LYS A 180 17.60 -14.22 21.65
CA LYS A 180 18.66 -13.22 21.53
C LYS A 180 20.02 -13.89 21.73
N PRO A 181 21.02 -13.70 20.86
CA PRO A 181 22.39 -14.05 21.22
C PRO A 181 22.94 -13.01 22.21
N ALA A 182 23.31 -13.46 23.40
CA ALA A 182 24.16 -12.71 24.33
C ALA A 182 25.59 -12.60 23.74
N PRO A 183 26.36 -11.54 24.07
CA PRO A 183 27.60 -11.22 23.38
C PRO A 183 28.78 -11.95 24.02
N LEU A 184 29.55 -12.71 23.24
CA LEU A 184 30.87 -13.17 23.64
C LEU A 184 31.81 -13.18 22.43
N ALA A 185 32.77 -12.25 22.52
CA ALA A 185 34.17 -12.30 22.13
C ALA A 185 34.59 -12.71 20.69
N GLU A 186 35.57 -11.93 20.23
CA GLU A 186 36.28 -11.96 18.97
C GLU A 186 37.02 -13.28 18.71
N ASP A 187 37.13 -13.66 17.44
CA ASP A 187 38.32 -14.29 16.86
C ASP A 187 38.41 -13.92 15.37
N LYS A 188 39.63 -13.58 14.92
CA LYS A 188 40.00 -13.18 13.56
C LYS A 188 40.61 -14.37 12.78
N GLU A 189 40.65 -14.19 11.45
CA GLU A 189 41.26 -15.03 10.38
C GLU A 189 40.50 -16.31 10.01
N GLU A 190 40.35 -16.70 8.74
CA GLU A 190 41.25 -16.55 7.59
C GLU A 190 40.44 -16.56 6.27
N VAL A 191 40.77 -15.67 5.33
CA VAL A 191 40.29 -15.71 3.93
C VAL A 191 41.36 -16.40 3.10
N LYS A 192 41.03 -17.51 2.45
CA LYS A 192 41.78 -18.03 1.29
C LYS A 192 40.83 -18.39 0.14
N LYS A 193 41.14 -17.81 -1.00
CA LYS A 193 40.56 -17.99 -2.34
C LYS A 193 41.23 -19.15 -3.09
N ALA A 194 40.57 -19.52 -4.19
CA ALA A 194 40.99 -20.25 -5.40
C ALA A 194 40.76 -21.78 -5.34
N ASP A 195 40.30 -22.46 -6.40
CA ASP A 195 40.38 -22.12 -7.83
C ASP A 195 39.35 -22.88 -8.71
N GLU A 196 39.32 -22.43 -9.97
CA GLU A 196 38.51 -22.63 -11.17
C GLU A 196 38.09 -24.03 -11.67
N GLY A 197 37.07 -23.98 -12.53
CA GLY A 197 36.72 -24.97 -13.56
C GLY A 197 35.91 -24.29 -14.68
N ASP A 198 36.63 -23.63 -15.58
CA ASP A 198 36.20 -22.98 -16.84
C ASP A 198 35.65 -23.98 -17.88
N VAL A 199 34.55 -23.60 -18.57
CA VAL A 199 34.36 -23.83 -20.01
C VAL A 199 33.61 -22.61 -20.59
N GLY A 200 34.37 -21.65 -21.12
CA GLY A 200 33.94 -20.65 -22.09
C GLY A 200 33.53 -21.25 -23.44
N VAL A 201 33.09 -20.53 -24.47
CA VAL A 201 32.76 -19.13 -24.75
C VAL A 201 32.15 -19.19 -26.17
N LYS A 202 31.16 -18.34 -26.49
CA LYS A 202 31.18 -17.50 -27.71
C LYS A 202 30.02 -16.51 -27.71
N SER A 203 30.35 -15.33 -27.17
CA SER A 203 29.69 -14.05 -27.46
C SER A 203 29.84 -13.68 -28.93
N LYS A 204 28.77 -13.17 -29.54
CA LYS A 204 28.87 -12.15 -30.59
C LYS A 204 27.91 -11.01 -30.29
N SER A 205 28.52 -9.97 -29.74
CA SER A 205 28.10 -8.57 -29.84
C SER A 205 27.64 -8.25 -31.27
N CYS A 206 26.41 -7.74 -31.41
CA CYS A 206 26.00 -6.95 -32.56
C CYS A 206 25.99 -5.49 -32.12
N PHE A 207 27.16 -4.86 -32.30
CA PHE A 207 27.31 -3.41 -32.28
C PHE A 207 26.72 -2.83 -33.56
N ASN A 208 26.11 -1.65 -33.43
CA ASN A 208 25.64 -0.76 -34.48
C ASN A 208 26.56 -0.71 -35.71
N ILE A 209 26.00 -0.94 -36.90
CA ILE A 209 26.60 -0.62 -38.19
C ILE A 209 25.50 -0.04 -39.11
N PHE A 210 25.75 1.19 -39.55
CA PHE A 210 25.24 1.88 -40.75
C PHE A 210 23.83 2.51 -40.80
N SER A 211 23.85 3.84 -40.68
CA SER A 211 23.13 4.78 -41.54
C SER A 211 23.25 4.44 -43.05
N CYS A 212 22.25 4.89 -43.83
CA CYS A 212 22.20 5.07 -45.30
C CYS A 212 21.36 4.06 -46.15
N TRP A 213 20.16 4.55 -46.54
CA TRP A 213 19.68 4.73 -47.93
C TRP A 213 18.76 3.67 -48.59
N CYS A 214 17.74 4.23 -49.28
CA CYS A 214 16.82 3.70 -50.32
C CYS A 214 15.57 2.91 -49.87
N HIS A 215 14.37 3.52 -49.91
CA HIS A 215 13.57 3.81 -51.12
C HIS A 215 12.66 5.02 -50.86
#